data_AF-A0A239IUK0-F1
#
_entry.id   AF-A0A239IUK0-F1
#
_cell.length_a   1.000
_cell.length_b   1.000
_cell.length_c   1.000
_cell.angle_alpha   90.00
_cell.angle_beta   90.00
_cell.angle_gamma   90.00
#
_symmetry.space_group_name_H-M   'P 1'
#
loop_
_entity.id
_entity.type
_entity.pdbx_description
1 polymer ?
#
loop_
_entity_poly.entity_id
_entity_poly.type
_entity_poly.pdbx_seq_one_letter_code
_entity_poly.pdbx_strand_id
1 'polypeptide(L)'
;MSNPKLPVMYQRPRPVLAEQDANTSLVSSGDFGFAAKTNSVPVIATEFTLLCKFFPILFADAEFPQPVALLGLRDEENLFVNTDSQWETDIYVPAYVRRYPFIFLEDKERGEFVLCLDEASPALVKDDSNPLFKDGKPTELADRALEFCRQFQAQHAATAEFVKALVENDLLVENRADITMLNGTKLSLNGFKVIDEARFNALPEEEFLRWRGRGWLHLAYCHFISISNWAGLIERVAKR
;
A
#
# COMPACT_ATOMS: atom_id res chain seq x y z
N MET A 1 -21.20 13.80 11.09
CA MET A 1 -20.43 13.89 9.84
C MET A 1 -19.16 13.09 10.08
N SER A 2 -19.04 11.91 9.46
CA SER A 2 -17.81 11.10 9.57
C SER A 2 -16.69 11.92 8.94
N ASN A 3 -15.66 12.25 9.73
CA ASN A 3 -14.43 12.82 9.20
C ASN A 3 -13.88 11.78 8.22
N PRO A 4 -13.70 12.09 6.92
CA PRO A 4 -13.18 11.12 5.98
C PRO A 4 -11.85 10.60 6.52
N LYS A 5 -11.76 9.29 6.76
CA LYS A 5 -10.56 8.67 7.30
C LYS A 5 -9.43 8.95 6.32
N LEU A 6 -8.41 9.68 6.76
CA LEU A 6 -7.27 10.02 5.92
C LEU A 6 -6.58 8.74 5.42
N PRO A 7 -5.99 8.77 4.22
CA PRO A 7 -5.16 7.67 3.75
C PRO A 7 -4.05 7.36 4.76
N VAL A 8 -3.78 6.07 5.00
CA VAL A 8 -2.76 5.60 5.93
C VAL A 8 -1.41 6.26 5.62
N MET A 9 -0.65 6.66 6.66
CA MET A 9 0.59 7.47 6.64
C MET A 9 0.42 8.98 6.41
N TYR A 10 -0.72 9.46 5.89
CA TYR A 10 -0.92 10.89 5.59
C TYR A 10 -1.60 11.60 6.75
N GLN A 11 -1.05 12.74 7.17
CA GLN A 11 -1.59 13.51 8.29
C GLN A 11 -2.25 14.81 7.85
N ARG A 12 -1.61 15.56 6.94
CA ARG A 12 -2.10 16.86 6.46
C ARG A 12 -1.87 16.98 4.95
N PRO A 13 -2.57 16.19 4.13
CA PRO A 13 -2.47 16.31 2.69
C PRO A 13 -3.10 17.63 2.22
N ARG A 14 -2.38 18.38 1.37
CA ARG A 14 -2.91 19.55 0.67
C ARG A 14 -2.52 19.52 -0.82
N PRO A 15 -3.24 20.22 -1.69
CA PRO A 15 -2.84 20.41 -3.07
C PRO A 15 -1.42 20.99 -3.20
N VAL A 16 -0.68 20.49 -4.19
CA VAL A 16 0.59 21.09 -4.62
C VAL A 16 0.28 22.30 -5.48
N LEU A 17 0.81 23.47 -5.13
CA LEU A 17 0.54 24.74 -5.82
C LEU A 17 1.86 25.44 -6.13
N ALA A 18 2.08 25.82 -7.39
CA ALA A 18 3.35 26.40 -7.83
C ALA A 18 3.78 27.65 -7.02
N GLU A 19 2.82 28.50 -6.64
CA GLU A 19 3.10 29.69 -5.84
C GLU A 19 3.45 29.35 -4.38
N GLN A 20 2.74 28.39 -3.78
CA GLN A 20 2.94 27.99 -2.38
C GLN A 20 4.19 27.12 -2.20
N ASP A 21 4.50 26.29 -3.20
CA ASP A 21 5.58 25.31 -3.17
C ASP A 21 6.84 25.76 -3.92
N ALA A 22 6.92 27.05 -4.28
CA ALA A 22 8.05 27.64 -5.01
C ALA A 22 9.41 27.38 -4.33
N ASN A 23 9.43 27.38 -2.99
CA ASN A 23 10.63 27.16 -2.19
C ASN A 23 10.64 25.76 -1.52
N THR A 24 9.68 24.90 -1.83
CA THR A 24 9.61 23.55 -1.25
C THR A 24 10.58 22.63 -1.98
N SER A 25 11.43 21.94 -1.23
CA SER A 25 12.36 20.93 -1.70
C SER A 25 12.16 19.59 -0.97
N LEU A 26 12.63 18.49 -1.56
CA LEU A 26 12.74 17.20 -0.88
C LEU A 26 14.17 16.91 -0.43
N VAL A 27 14.30 16.35 0.76
CA VAL A 27 15.58 15.81 1.24
C VAL A 27 16.09 14.68 0.34
N SER A 28 17.40 14.60 0.14
CA SER A 28 18.04 13.60 -0.73
C SER A 28 18.09 12.19 -0.13
N SER A 29 18.01 12.06 1.20
CA SER A 29 18.09 10.78 1.92
C SER A 29 16.71 10.21 2.24
N GLY A 30 16.47 8.96 1.86
CA GLY A 30 15.23 8.24 2.16
C GLY A 30 15.14 7.88 3.64
N ASP A 31 14.28 8.56 4.38
CA ASP A 31 13.86 8.20 5.73
C ASP A 31 12.46 7.58 5.65
N PHE A 32 12.30 6.36 6.16
CA PHE A 32 11.04 5.60 6.20
C PHE A 32 10.35 5.65 7.57
N GLY A 33 10.78 6.53 8.47
CA GLY A 33 10.21 6.72 9.81
C GLY A 33 8.72 7.07 9.76
N PHE A 34 8.26 7.72 8.69
CA PHE A 34 6.84 7.98 8.43
C PHE A 34 5.99 6.69 8.35
N ALA A 35 6.59 5.56 7.96
CA ALA A 35 5.93 4.27 7.84
C ALA A 35 6.13 3.38 9.09
N ALA A 36 6.93 3.78 10.07
CA ALA A 36 7.32 2.95 11.21
C ALA A 36 6.15 2.46 12.08
N LYS A 37 5.05 3.23 12.10
CA LYS A 37 3.82 2.90 12.83
C LYS A 37 2.69 2.35 11.95
N THR A 38 3.01 1.88 10.75
CA THR A 38 2.01 1.37 9.82
C THR A 38 2.07 -0.14 9.73
N ASN A 39 1.03 -0.82 10.22
CA ASN A 39 0.98 -2.29 10.24
C ASN A 39 0.59 -2.92 8.89
N SER A 40 -0.03 -2.15 8.00
CA SER A 40 -0.42 -2.62 6.68
C SER A 40 -0.61 -1.43 5.74
N VAL A 41 -0.36 -1.66 4.45
CA VAL A 41 -0.52 -0.64 3.40
C VAL A 41 -1.33 -1.16 2.23
N PRO A 42 -2.18 -0.33 1.59
CA PRO A 42 -2.81 -0.68 0.33
C PRO A 42 -1.77 -1.04 -0.74
N VAL A 43 -2.10 -2.01 -1.58
CA VAL A 43 -1.22 -2.44 -2.68
C VAL A 43 -1.99 -2.55 -3.99
N ILE A 44 -1.27 -2.52 -5.10
CA ILE A 44 -1.84 -2.64 -6.45
C ILE A 44 -1.49 -4.01 -7.05
N ALA A 45 -2.38 -4.55 -7.88
CA ALA A 45 -2.27 -5.86 -8.50
C ALA A 45 -0.93 -6.06 -9.23
N THR A 46 -0.42 -5.03 -9.89
CA THR A 46 0.87 -5.10 -10.62
C THR A 46 2.08 -5.34 -9.73
N GLU A 47 1.96 -5.12 -8.42
CA GLU A 47 3.04 -5.39 -7.46
C GLU A 47 2.95 -6.77 -6.80
N PHE A 48 1.87 -7.53 -7.01
CA PHE A 48 1.62 -8.78 -6.28
C PHE A 48 2.76 -9.80 -6.44
N THR A 49 3.37 -9.88 -7.62
CA THR A 49 4.50 -10.80 -7.90
C THR A 49 5.78 -10.45 -7.15
N LEU A 50 5.97 -9.18 -6.80
CA LEU A 50 7.09 -8.71 -5.98
C LEU A 50 6.75 -8.82 -4.50
N LEU A 51 5.54 -8.41 -4.13
CA LEU A 51 5.06 -8.40 -2.75
C LEU A 51 4.92 -9.81 -2.16
N CYS A 52 4.46 -10.80 -2.95
CA CYS A 52 4.20 -12.15 -2.47
C CYS A 52 5.46 -12.88 -1.97
N LYS A 53 6.65 -12.35 -2.25
CA LYS A 53 7.93 -12.88 -1.78
C LYS A 53 8.28 -12.46 -0.35
N PHE A 54 7.63 -11.40 0.16
CA PHE A 54 8.06 -10.72 1.38
C PHE A 54 6.92 -10.44 2.37
N PHE A 55 5.71 -10.22 1.88
CA PHE A 55 4.56 -9.81 2.69
C PHE A 55 3.39 -10.75 2.47
N PRO A 56 2.59 -11.09 3.49
CA PRO A 56 1.23 -11.57 3.28
C PRO A 56 0.42 -10.50 2.56
N ILE A 57 -0.21 -10.87 1.44
CA ILE A 57 -1.18 -10.04 0.73
C ILE A 57 -2.55 -10.47 1.23
N LEU A 58 -3.28 -9.59 1.89
CA LEU A 58 -4.60 -9.84 2.47
C LEU A 58 -5.61 -8.85 1.86
N PHE A 59 -6.90 -9.00 2.17
CA PHE A 59 -7.93 -8.06 1.75
C PHE A 59 -8.55 -7.43 2.99
N ALA A 60 -8.56 -6.11 3.10
CA ALA A 60 -9.19 -5.44 4.24
C ALA A 60 -10.69 -5.78 4.32
N ASP A 61 -11.19 -6.06 5.52
CA ASP A 61 -12.61 -6.32 5.73
C ASP A 61 -13.39 -5.00 5.74
N ALA A 62 -13.96 -4.67 4.58
CA ALA A 62 -14.76 -3.47 4.33
C ALA A 62 -15.83 -3.77 3.26
N GLU A 63 -16.80 -2.86 3.12
CA GLU A 63 -17.83 -2.94 2.06
C GLU A 63 -17.21 -3.11 0.66
N PHE A 64 -16.11 -2.38 0.41
CA PHE A 64 -15.27 -2.54 -0.77
C PHE A 64 -13.89 -3.01 -0.31
N PRO A 65 -13.64 -4.34 -0.31
CA PRO A 65 -12.34 -4.86 0.11
C PRO A 65 -11.22 -4.24 -0.72
N GLN A 66 -10.07 -4.03 -0.09
CA GLN A 66 -8.87 -3.53 -0.76
C GLN A 66 -7.71 -4.45 -0.41
N PRO A 67 -6.87 -4.84 -1.37
CA PRO A 67 -5.71 -5.65 -1.06
C PRO A 67 -4.69 -4.81 -0.30
N VAL A 68 -4.13 -5.42 0.74
CA VAL A 68 -3.13 -4.81 1.63
C VAL A 68 -1.94 -5.75 1.78
N ALA A 69 -0.74 -5.18 1.87
CA ALA A 69 0.43 -5.92 2.35
C ALA A 69 0.53 -5.74 3.87
N LEU A 70 0.67 -6.86 4.59
CA LEU A 70 0.87 -6.85 6.04
C LEU A 70 2.36 -6.59 6.35
N LEU A 71 2.62 -5.54 7.12
CA LEU A 71 3.95 -5.06 7.50
C LEU A 71 4.28 -5.29 8.98
N GLY A 72 3.29 -5.57 9.82
CA GLY A 72 3.46 -5.84 11.24
C GLY A 72 2.36 -6.74 11.80
N LEU A 73 2.59 -7.28 13.01
CA LEU A 73 1.62 -8.18 13.67
C LEU A 73 0.83 -7.48 14.78
N ARG A 74 1.20 -6.23 15.11
CA ARG A 74 0.56 -5.37 16.10
C ARG A 74 0.11 -4.07 15.47
N ASP A 75 -0.79 -3.38 16.14
CA ASP A 75 -1.10 -1.99 15.81
C ASP A 75 0.14 -1.11 16.03
N GLU A 76 0.24 -0.06 15.23
CA GLU A 76 1.35 0.89 15.25
C GLU A 76 2.76 0.28 15.07
N GLU A 77 2.86 -0.84 14.35
CA GLU A 77 4.11 -1.58 14.16
C GLU A 77 4.39 -1.84 12.68
N ASN A 78 5.56 -1.42 12.20
CA ASN A 78 6.12 -1.87 10.93
C ASN A 78 7.44 -2.62 11.18
N LEU A 79 7.49 -3.90 10.82
CA LEU A 79 8.64 -4.80 11.02
C LEU A 79 9.73 -4.66 9.96
N PHE A 80 9.52 -3.81 8.96
CA PHE A 80 10.44 -3.57 7.85
C PHE A 80 11.10 -2.19 7.90
N VAL A 81 10.77 -1.37 8.90
CA VAL A 81 11.51 -0.13 9.22
C VAL A 81 12.35 -0.37 10.45
N ASN A 82 13.66 -0.15 10.36
CA ASN A 82 14.59 -0.34 11.47
C ASN A 82 14.68 0.90 12.38
N THR A 83 15.50 0.83 13.43
CA THR A 83 15.68 1.91 14.42
C THR A 83 16.31 3.18 13.83
N ASP A 84 17.05 3.05 12.72
CA ASP A 84 17.65 4.16 11.99
C ASP A 84 16.69 4.72 10.92
N SER A 85 15.41 4.33 11.00
CA SER A 85 14.33 4.71 10.09
C SER A 85 14.62 4.33 8.62
N GLN A 86 15.39 3.28 8.40
CA GLN A 86 15.64 2.72 7.08
C GLN A 86 14.73 1.53 6.82
N TRP A 87 14.32 1.38 5.57
CA TRP A 87 13.65 0.16 5.14
C TRP A 87 14.66 -0.99 5.10
N GLU A 88 14.22 -2.18 5.49
CA GLU A 88 15.05 -3.39 5.51
C GLU A 88 15.68 -3.66 4.13
N THR A 89 16.99 -3.88 4.12
CA THR A 89 17.75 -4.16 2.89
C THR A 89 17.21 -5.40 2.16
N ASP A 90 17.24 -5.35 0.83
CA ASP A 90 16.79 -6.42 -0.08
C ASP A 90 15.29 -6.79 0.00
N ILE A 91 14.51 -6.02 0.77
CA ILE A 91 13.05 -6.17 0.81
C ILE A 91 12.41 -5.13 -0.11
N TYR A 92 11.47 -5.58 -0.93
CA TYR A 92 10.72 -4.69 -1.81
C TYR A 92 9.91 -3.65 -1.02
N VAL A 93 10.00 -2.38 -1.41
CA VAL A 93 9.20 -1.29 -0.81
C VAL A 93 7.91 -1.12 -1.61
N PRO A 94 6.71 -1.32 -1.01
CA PRO A 94 5.44 -1.14 -1.70
C PRO A 94 5.30 0.26 -2.34
N ALA A 95 4.67 0.36 -3.51
CA ALA A 95 4.51 1.65 -4.20
C ALA A 95 3.77 2.68 -3.34
N TYR A 96 2.81 2.24 -2.51
CA TYR A 96 2.11 3.12 -1.58
C TYR A 96 3.05 3.82 -0.58
N VAL A 97 4.10 3.11 -0.12
CA VAL A 97 5.16 3.66 0.75
C VAL A 97 6.07 4.58 -0.05
N ARG A 98 6.53 4.16 -1.25
CA ARG A 98 7.42 4.97 -2.10
C ARG A 98 6.80 6.26 -2.63
N ARG A 99 5.47 6.32 -2.72
CA ARG A 99 4.75 7.51 -3.19
C ARG A 99 4.82 8.67 -2.19
N TYR A 100 4.99 8.37 -0.89
CA TYR A 100 5.05 9.39 0.16
C TYR A 100 6.21 10.39 -0.11
N PRO A 101 5.99 11.71 0.01
CA PRO A 101 4.83 12.37 0.62
C PRO A 101 3.68 12.73 -0.33
N PHE A 102 3.71 12.28 -1.58
CA PHE A 102 2.71 12.65 -2.57
C PHE A 102 1.52 11.69 -2.62
N ILE A 103 0.35 12.21 -3.00
CA ILE A 103 -0.87 11.41 -3.15
C ILE A 103 -1.83 12.10 -4.11
N PHE A 104 -2.60 11.32 -4.86
CA PHE A 104 -3.79 11.82 -5.54
C PHE A 104 -5.00 11.72 -4.62
N LEU A 105 -5.65 12.86 -4.40
CA LEU A 105 -6.94 12.93 -3.73
C LEU A 105 -8.01 13.33 -4.74
N GLU A 106 -9.19 12.74 -4.61
CA GLU A 106 -10.35 13.11 -5.42
C GLU A 106 -10.88 14.47 -4.95
N ASP A 107 -10.89 15.44 -5.86
CA ASP A 107 -11.66 16.66 -5.74
C ASP A 107 -13.11 16.34 -6.11
N LYS A 108 -13.96 16.20 -5.09
CA LYS A 108 -15.38 15.84 -5.27
C LYS A 108 -16.19 16.90 -6.01
N GLU A 109 -15.75 18.16 -6.00
CA GLU A 109 -16.46 19.23 -6.69
C GLU A 109 -16.18 19.20 -8.20
N ARG A 110 -14.94 18.85 -8.56
CA ARG A 110 -14.48 18.79 -9.96
C ARG A 110 -14.60 17.40 -10.59
N GLY A 111 -14.68 16.36 -9.77
CA GLY A 111 -14.60 14.97 -10.23
C GLY A 111 -13.22 14.59 -10.79
N GLU A 112 -12.17 15.29 -10.32
CA GLU A 112 -10.80 15.12 -10.82
C GLU A 112 -9.86 14.70 -9.67
N PHE A 113 -8.77 14.02 -10.02
CA PHE A 113 -7.71 13.74 -9.05
C PHE A 113 -6.68 14.88 -9.03
N VAL A 114 -6.41 15.40 -7.84
CA VAL A 114 -5.44 16.48 -7.62
C VAL A 114 -4.18 15.93 -6.96
N LEU A 115 -3.02 16.36 -7.46
CA LEU A 115 -1.74 16.08 -6.79
C LEU A 115 -1.69 16.83 -5.46
N CYS A 116 -1.56 16.08 -4.39
CA CYS A 116 -1.37 16.58 -3.04
C CYS A 116 -0.03 16.12 -2.49
N LEU A 117 0.48 16.86 -1.51
CA LEU A 117 1.61 16.47 -0.66
C LEU A 117 1.18 16.52 0.81
N ASP A 118 1.79 15.70 1.67
CA ASP A 118 1.59 15.76 3.11
C ASP A 118 2.49 16.82 3.74
N GLU A 119 1.92 17.94 4.21
CA GLU A 119 2.67 19.02 4.84
C GLU A 119 3.32 18.63 6.18
N ALA A 120 2.88 17.52 6.78
CA ALA A 120 3.52 16.98 7.98
C ALA A 120 4.79 16.18 7.66
N SER A 121 5.10 15.95 6.39
CA SER A 121 6.24 15.13 6.01
C SER A 121 7.57 15.77 6.40
N PRO A 122 8.43 15.06 7.15
CA PRO A 122 9.77 15.54 7.46
C PRO A 122 10.68 15.58 6.21
N ALA A 123 10.26 14.97 5.11
CA ALA A 123 11.00 15.01 3.86
C ALA A 123 10.88 16.37 3.14
N LEU A 124 9.89 17.20 3.50
CA LEU A 124 9.69 18.52 2.94
C LEU A 124 10.56 19.55 3.67
N VAL A 125 11.48 20.15 2.96
CA VAL A 125 12.40 21.20 3.44
C VAL A 125 12.29 22.44 2.56
N LYS A 126 12.90 23.55 2.99
CA LYS A 126 12.92 24.80 2.22
C LYS A 126 14.28 25.02 1.58
N ASP A 127 14.27 25.48 0.34
CA ASP A 127 15.43 26.01 -0.37
C ASP A 127 16.64 25.04 -0.39
N ASP A 128 16.38 23.73 -0.55
CA ASP A 128 17.39 22.66 -0.65
C ASP A 128 17.59 22.21 -2.11
N SER A 129 18.60 21.36 -2.33
CA SER A 129 19.12 20.78 -3.57
C SER A 129 18.09 20.13 -4.50
N ASN A 130 16.94 19.66 -4.01
CA ASN A 130 15.90 19.05 -4.85
C ASN A 130 14.56 19.82 -4.77
N PRO A 131 14.45 21.01 -5.39
CA PRO A 131 13.23 21.80 -5.37
C PRO A 131 12.10 21.15 -6.19
N LEU A 132 10.86 21.36 -5.79
CA LEU A 132 9.67 20.92 -6.53
C LEU A 132 9.38 21.83 -7.72
N PHE A 133 9.66 23.13 -7.59
CA PHE A 133 9.45 24.13 -8.64
C PHE A 133 10.73 24.92 -8.90
N LYS A 134 10.90 25.36 -10.15
CA LYS A 134 11.94 26.28 -10.59
C LYS A 134 11.37 27.21 -11.64
N ASP A 135 11.56 28.52 -11.46
CA ASP A 135 11.04 29.56 -12.35
C ASP A 135 9.51 29.42 -12.63
N GLY A 136 8.75 29.05 -11.60
CA GLY A 136 7.30 28.84 -11.66
C GLY A 136 6.86 27.57 -12.39
N LYS A 137 7.78 26.68 -12.76
CA LYS A 137 7.50 25.40 -13.44
C LYS A 137 7.88 24.21 -12.57
N PRO A 138 7.18 23.07 -12.67
CA PRO A 138 7.59 21.86 -11.97
C PRO A 138 8.99 21.43 -12.41
N THR A 139 9.78 20.90 -11.48
CA THR A 139 11.05 20.26 -11.79
C THR A 139 10.83 18.80 -12.23
N GLU A 140 11.88 18.15 -12.74
CA GLU A 140 11.82 16.71 -13.04
C GLU A 140 11.39 15.86 -11.84
N LEU A 141 11.73 16.29 -10.62
CA LEU A 141 11.30 15.62 -9.40
C LEU A 141 9.78 15.67 -9.25
N ALA A 142 9.18 16.86 -9.39
CA ALA A 142 7.74 17.05 -9.31
C ALA A 142 7.01 16.32 -10.45
N ASP A 143 7.55 16.34 -11.67
CA ASP A 143 6.98 15.62 -12.82
C ASP A 143 7.00 14.10 -12.60
N ARG A 144 8.11 13.56 -12.07
CA ARG A 144 8.20 12.13 -11.71
C ARG A 144 7.21 11.76 -10.61
N ALA A 145 7.06 12.60 -9.58
CA ALA A 145 6.09 12.38 -8.51
C ALA A 145 4.64 12.39 -9.04
N LEU A 146 4.32 13.34 -9.92
CA LEU A 146 3.03 13.44 -10.59
C LEU A 146 2.72 12.18 -11.41
N GLU A 147 3.67 11.75 -12.24
CA GLU A 147 3.51 10.56 -13.08
C GLU A 147 3.40 9.29 -12.25
N PHE A 148 4.19 9.15 -11.18
CA PHE A 148 4.08 8.02 -10.26
C PHE A 148 2.68 7.95 -9.61
N CYS A 149 2.15 9.08 -9.13
CA CYS A 149 0.82 9.12 -8.55
C CYS A 149 -0.28 8.77 -9.57
N ARG A 150 -0.14 9.25 -10.81
CA ARG A 150 -1.05 8.92 -11.92
C ARG A 150 -1.04 7.43 -12.24
N GLN A 151 0.15 6.83 -12.36
CA GLN A 151 0.29 5.40 -12.61
C GLN A 151 -0.29 4.58 -11.46
N PHE A 152 0.00 4.96 -10.21
CA PHE A 152 -0.58 4.31 -9.04
C PHE A 152 -2.11 4.33 -9.07
N GLN A 153 -2.72 5.49 -9.39
CA GLN A 153 -4.18 5.62 -9.45
C GLN A 153 -4.79 4.75 -10.55
N ALA A 154 -4.17 4.69 -11.74
CA ALA A 154 -4.61 3.82 -12.82
C ALA A 154 -4.53 2.34 -12.42
N GLN A 155 -3.45 1.92 -11.77
CA GLN A 155 -3.31 0.55 -11.28
C GLN A 155 -4.25 0.22 -10.12
N HIS A 156 -4.56 1.20 -9.27
CA HIS A 156 -5.57 1.05 -8.23
C HIS A 156 -6.96 0.76 -8.83
N ALA A 157 -7.36 1.48 -9.89
CA ALA A 157 -8.61 1.20 -10.60
C ALA A 157 -8.62 -0.21 -11.23
N ALA A 158 -7.52 -0.63 -11.88
CA ALA A 158 -7.41 -1.99 -12.40
C ALA A 158 -7.45 -3.07 -11.31
N THR A 159 -6.90 -2.78 -10.13
CA THR A 159 -6.95 -3.64 -8.94
C THR A 159 -8.37 -3.77 -8.42
N ALA A 160 -9.14 -2.69 -8.41
CA ALA A 160 -10.55 -2.71 -8.00
C ALA A 160 -11.39 -3.65 -8.86
N GLU A 161 -11.13 -3.75 -10.18
CA GLU A 161 -11.81 -4.72 -11.05
C GLU A 161 -11.50 -6.18 -10.68
N PHE A 162 -10.24 -6.49 -10.31
CA PHE A 162 -9.88 -7.81 -9.81
C PHE A 162 -10.59 -8.14 -8.49
N VAL A 163 -10.61 -7.18 -7.55
CA VAL A 163 -11.29 -7.38 -6.26
C VAL A 163 -12.80 -7.52 -6.43
N LYS A 164 -13.40 -6.75 -7.34
CA LYS A 164 -14.80 -6.91 -7.69
C LYS A 164 -15.10 -8.32 -8.19
N ALA A 165 -14.29 -8.86 -9.09
CA ALA A 165 -14.44 -10.24 -9.57
C ALA A 165 -14.30 -11.28 -8.45
N LEU A 166 -13.41 -11.06 -7.48
CA LEU A 166 -13.30 -11.90 -6.28
C LEU A 166 -14.59 -11.89 -5.45
N VAL A 167 -15.18 -10.71 -5.24
CA VAL A 167 -16.43 -10.56 -4.48
C VAL A 167 -17.62 -11.19 -5.24
N GLU A 168 -17.75 -10.91 -6.54
CA GLU A 168 -18.86 -11.42 -7.38
C GLU A 168 -18.88 -12.95 -7.48
N ASN A 169 -17.71 -13.59 -7.39
CA ASN A 169 -17.58 -15.05 -7.38
C ASN A 169 -17.54 -15.65 -5.97
N ASP A 170 -17.84 -14.88 -4.93
CA ASP A 170 -17.82 -15.32 -3.52
C ASP A 170 -16.48 -15.97 -3.12
N LEU A 171 -15.37 -15.41 -3.59
CA LEU A 171 -14.03 -15.97 -3.36
C LEU A 171 -13.34 -15.42 -2.11
N LEU A 172 -13.83 -14.32 -1.53
CA LEU A 172 -13.25 -13.73 -0.32
C LEU A 172 -13.97 -14.22 0.94
N VAL A 173 -13.22 -14.89 1.81
CA VAL A 173 -13.71 -15.36 3.11
C VAL A 173 -12.99 -14.64 4.24
N GLU A 174 -13.74 -14.31 5.30
CA GLU A 174 -13.15 -13.79 6.54
C GLU A 174 -12.15 -14.79 7.11
N ASN A 175 -11.03 -14.27 7.63
CA ASN A 175 -10.00 -15.10 8.23
C ASN A 175 -9.44 -14.44 9.49
N ARG A 176 -8.83 -15.27 10.33
CA ARG A 176 -8.22 -14.87 11.59
C ARG A 176 -6.89 -15.59 11.73
N ALA A 177 -5.84 -14.84 12.05
CA ALA A 177 -4.53 -15.39 12.36
C ALA A 177 -4.29 -15.36 13.86
N ASP A 178 -4.27 -16.52 14.50
CA ASP A 178 -3.86 -16.67 15.90
C ASP A 178 -2.40 -17.10 15.97
N ILE A 179 -1.58 -16.24 16.54
CA ILE A 179 -0.12 -16.39 16.60
C ILE A 179 0.27 -16.57 18.07
N THR A 180 1.00 -17.64 18.35
CA THR A 180 1.65 -17.82 19.66
C THR A 180 3.14 -17.54 19.51
N MET A 181 3.61 -16.49 20.17
CA MET A 181 5.03 -16.11 20.20
C MET A 181 5.85 -17.09 21.04
N LEU A 182 7.17 -17.11 20.83
CA LEU A 182 8.09 -17.98 21.58
C LEU A 182 8.05 -17.74 23.09
N ASN A 183 7.77 -16.50 23.50
CA ASN A 183 7.61 -16.13 24.91
C ASN A 183 6.23 -16.49 25.50
N GLY A 184 5.38 -17.21 24.76
CA GLY A 184 4.03 -17.60 25.16
C GLY A 184 2.94 -16.52 24.95
N THR A 185 3.31 -15.32 24.51
CA THR A 185 2.34 -14.25 24.20
C THR A 185 1.47 -14.68 23.01
N LYS A 186 0.15 -14.55 23.16
CA LYS A 186 -0.79 -14.80 22.06
C LYS A 186 -1.19 -13.47 21.42
N LEU A 187 -1.09 -13.42 20.11
CA LEU A 187 -1.57 -12.33 19.27
C LEU A 187 -2.66 -12.87 18.35
N SER A 188 -3.67 -12.05 18.09
CA SER A 188 -4.75 -12.40 17.18
C SER A 188 -4.94 -11.25 16.21
N LEU A 189 -4.79 -11.53 14.92
CA LEU A 189 -5.12 -10.58 13.86
C LEU A 189 -6.45 -11.00 13.23
N ASN A 190 -7.34 -10.03 13.05
CA ASN A 190 -8.65 -10.18 12.41
C ASN A 190 -8.92 -8.92 11.55
N GLY A 191 -10.13 -8.79 11.00
CA GLY A 191 -10.49 -7.65 10.14
C GLY A 191 -9.91 -7.73 8.72
N PHE A 192 -9.64 -8.95 8.25
CA PHE A 192 -9.20 -9.20 6.89
C PHE A 192 -9.87 -10.44 6.30
N LYS A 193 -9.87 -10.49 4.97
CA LYS A 193 -10.31 -11.62 4.15
C LYS A 193 -9.13 -12.20 3.37
N VAL A 194 -9.27 -13.45 2.97
CA VAL A 194 -8.36 -14.17 2.09
C VAL A 194 -9.13 -14.75 0.91
N ILE A 195 -8.44 -15.10 -0.16
CA ILE A 195 -9.04 -15.86 -1.25
C ILE A 195 -9.18 -17.31 -0.76
N ASP A 196 -10.39 -17.85 -0.85
CA ASP A 196 -10.64 -19.27 -0.59
C ASP A 196 -10.13 -20.11 -1.78
N GLU A 197 -9.08 -20.89 -1.55
CA GLU A 197 -8.44 -21.70 -2.58
C GLU A 197 -9.36 -22.80 -3.13
N ALA A 198 -10.21 -23.39 -2.28
CA ALA A 198 -11.14 -24.42 -2.72
C ALA A 198 -12.22 -23.84 -3.65
N ARG A 199 -12.78 -22.68 -3.31
CA ARG A 199 -13.74 -21.95 -4.16
C ARG A 199 -13.09 -21.48 -5.46
N PHE A 200 -11.85 -20.98 -5.39
CA PHE A 200 -11.09 -20.57 -6.57
C PHE A 200 -10.86 -21.75 -7.54
N ASN A 201 -10.46 -22.91 -7.02
CA ASN A 201 -10.25 -24.11 -7.83
C ASN A 201 -11.56 -24.74 -8.34
N ALA A 202 -12.69 -24.42 -7.70
CA ALA A 202 -14.03 -24.85 -8.10
C ALA A 202 -14.73 -23.87 -9.07
N LEU A 203 -14.06 -22.79 -9.51
CA LEU A 203 -14.61 -21.88 -10.50
C LEU A 203 -15.03 -22.65 -11.76
N PRO A 204 -16.20 -22.34 -12.36
CA PRO A 204 -16.60 -22.90 -13.65
C PRO A 204 -15.52 -22.67 -14.72
N GLU A 205 -15.37 -23.60 -15.65
CA GLU A 205 -14.33 -23.53 -16.68
C GLU A 205 -14.37 -22.21 -17.48
N GLU A 206 -15.56 -21.75 -17.87
CA GLU A 206 -15.75 -20.48 -18.57
C GLU A 206 -15.27 -19.28 -17.75
N GLU A 207 -15.58 -19.28 -16.44
CA GLU A 207 -15.15 -18.24 -15.50
C GLU A 207 -13.62 -18.26 -15.34
N PHE A 208 -13.03 -19.44 -15.14
CA PHE A 208 -11.59 -19.60 -15.03
C PHE A 208 -10.85 -19.14 -16.29
N LEU A 209 -11.38 -19.45 -17.48
CA LEU A 209 -10.85 -18.98 -18.76
C LEU A 209 -10.98 -17.45 -18.91
N ARG A 210 -12.07 -16.85 -18.43
CA ARG A 210 -12.22 -15.39 -18.37
C ARG A 210 -11.15 -14.77 -17.48
N TRP A 211 -10.92 -15.32 -16.29
CA TRP A 211 -9.87 -14.85 -15.38
C TRP A 211 -8.49 -14.96 -15.98
N ARG A 212 -8.20 -16.03 -16.74
CA ARG A 212 -6.97 -16.16 -17.52
C ARG A 212 -6.83 -15.03 -18.54
N GLY A 213 -7.89 -14.76 -19.31
CA GLY A 213 -7.90 -13.70 -20.33
C GLY A 213 -7.74 -12.29 -19.75
N ARG A 214 -8.21 -12.07 -18.53
CA ARG A 214 -8.03 -10.82 -17.77
C ARG A 214 -6.68 -10.73 -17.05
N GLY A 215 -5.91 -11.82 -17.04
CA GLY A 215 -4.65 -11.92 -16.32
C GLY A 215 -4.81 -11.99 -14.81
N TRP A 216 -5.95 -12.42 -14.26
CA TRP A 216 -6.19 -12.42 -12.81
C TRP A 216 -5.70 -13.67 -12.08
N LEU A 217 -5.51 -14.79 -12.79
CA LEU A 217 -5.09 -16.05 -12.16
C LEU A 217 -3.79 -15.90 -11.36
N HIS A 218 -2.78 -15.24 -11.93
CA HIS A 218 -1.50 -15.07 -11.26
C HIS A 218 -1.60 -14.22 -9.99
N LEU A 219 -2.58 -13.31 -9.90
CA LEU A 219 -2.82 -12.50 -8.71
C LEU A 219 -3.34 -13.36 -7.55
N ALA A 220 -4.26 -14.30 -7.83
CA ALA A 220 -4.73 -15.26 -6.85
C ALA A 220 -3.60 -16.16 -6.36
N TYR A 221 -2.76 -16.68 -7.26
CA TYR A 221 -1.59 -17.47 -6.87
C TYR A 221 -0.57 -16.67 -6.07
N CYS A 222 -0.33 -15.40 -6.41
CA CYS A 222 0.52 -14.53 -5.60
C CYS A 222 -0.02 -14.36 -4.18
N HIS A 223 -1.33 -14.22 -4.03
CA HIS A 223 -1.97 -14.24 -2.71
C HIS A 223 -1.69 -15.57 -1.98
N PHE A 224 -1.93 -16.73 -2.59
CA PHE A 224 -1.69 -18.03 -1.92
C PHE A 224 -0.22 -18.21 -1.51
N ILE A 225 0.72 -17.86 -2.39
CA ILE A 225 2.17 -17.89 -2.09
C ILE A 225 2.48 -16.95 -0.92
N SER A 226 1.89 -15.75 -0.93
CA SER A 226 2.16 -14.72 0.08
C SER A 226 1.78 -15.13 1.50
N ILE A 227 0.83 -16.05 1.68
CA ILE A 227 0.43 -16.57 2.99
C ILE A 227 1.61 -17.24 3.70
N SER A 228 2.56 -17.84 2.97
CA SER A 228 3.78 -18.40 3.59
C SER A 228 4.62 -17.34 4.35
N ASN A 229 4.48 -16.05 4.02
CA ASN A 229 5.23 -14.97 4.67
C ASN A 229 4.77 -14.67 6.10
N TRP A 230 3.66 -15.23 6.57
CA TRP A 230 3.26 -15.12 7.98
C TRP A 230 4.34 -15.64 8.93
N ALA A 231 4.99 -16.76 8.59
CA ALA A 231 6.09 -17.29 9.37
C ALA A 231 7.28 -16.31 9.44
N GLY A 232 7.58 -15.64 8.33
CA GLY A 232 8.62 -14.61 8.27
C GLY A 232 8.31 -13.40 9.16
N LEU A 233 7.05 -12.97 9.24
CA LEU A 233 6.65 -11.90 10.16
C LEU A 233 6.80 -12.31 11.63
N ILE A 234 6.44 -13.55 11.98
CA ILE A 234 6.60 -14.08 13.33
C ILE A 234 8.09 -14.11 13.72
N GLU A 235 8.95 -14.57 12.83
CA GLU A 235 10.39 -14.59 13.04
C GLU A 235 10.96 -13.17 13.22
N ARG A 236 10.48 -12.19 12.45
CA ARG A 236 10.87 -10.78 12.60
C ARG A 236 10.49 -10.20 13.96
N VAL A 237 9.30 -10.51 14.47
CA VAL A 237 8.91 -10.09 15.83
C VAL A 237 9.82 -10.71 16.88
N ALA A 238 10.22 -11.98 16.72
CA ALA A 238 11.09 -12.66 17.67
C ALA A 238 12.53 -12.13 17.71
N LYS A 239 12.97 -11.43 16.65
CA LYS A 239 14.31 -10.82 16.56
C LYS A 239 14.37 -9.39 17.12
N ARG A 240 13.23 -8.76 17.38
CA ARG A 240 13.14 -7.45 18.05
C ARG A 240 13.15 -7.62 19.57
#